data_AF-A0A374VF66-F1
#
_entry.id   AF-A0A374VF66-F1
#
_cell.length_a   1.000
_cell.length_b   1.000
_cell.length_c   1.000
_cell.angle_alpha   90.00
_cell.angle_beta   90.00
_cell.angle_gamma   90.00
#
_symmetry.space_group_name_H-M   'P 1'
#
loop_
_entity.id
_entity.type
_entity.pdbx_description
1 polymer ?
#
loop_
_entity_poly.entity_id
_entity_poly.type
_entity_poly.pdbx_seq_one_letter_code
_entity_poly.pdbx_strand_id
1 'polypeptide(L)'
;MKVIHFVFCLCTALMLSINSLVAEEDFKTFLQKFTSSASFQYSRIKFPLKSPIILLKDDGETEQKFPFTRDKWPLLDEETLKEGRITEEEGGVYISRFTVNKATLKEFEAGYDESEPSLRIVFELIGDKWYVTDCYNDWYNFDLPIGELEETVRTIQEENRAFEELHP
;
A
#
# COMPACT_ATOMS: atom_id res chain seq x y z
N MET A 1 61.59 -1.96 53.58
CA MET A 1 60.36 -1.83 54.39
C MET A 1 59.34 -1.05 53.57
N LYS A 2 58.13 -1.62 53.38
CA LYS A 2 56.79 -1.00 53.12
C LYS A 2 56.75 0.21 52.15
N VAL A 3 55.91 0.26 51.11
CA VAL A 3 54.43 0.24 51.18
C VAL A 3 53.86 -0.11 49.79
N ILE A 4 52.80 -0.90 49.81
CA ILE A 4 51.93 -1.29 48.70
C ILE A 4 51.08 -0.09 48.25
N HIS A 5 51.02 0.19 46.95
CA HIS A 5 49.86 0.90 46.37
C HIS A 5 49.31 0.08 45.20
N PHE A 6 48.26 -0.67 45.52
CA PHE A 6 47.35 -1.32 44.60
C PHE A 6 46.60 -0.24 43.81
N VAL A 7 46.88 -0.08 42.52
CA VAL A 7 46.03 0.69 41.61
C VAL A 7 45.31 -0.31 40.72
N PHE A 8 44.16 -0.76 41.21
CA PHE A 8 43.19 -1.53 40.44
C PHE A 8 42.53 -0.56 39.46
N CYS A 9 43.12 -0.35 38.29
CA CYS A 9 42.51 0.41 37.21
C CYS A 9 41.46 -0.48 36.55
N LEU A 10 40.25 -0.44 37.11
CA LEU A 10 39.04 -1.05 36.56
C LEU A 10 38.67 -0.27 35.29
N CYS A 11 39.26 -0.62 34.14
CA CYS A 11 38.76 -0.17 32.85
C CYS A 11 37.43 -0.87 32.59
N THR A 12 36.34 -0.29 33.10
CA THR A 12 34.98 -0.65 32.69
C THR A 12 34.85 -0.37 31.19
N ALA A 13 34.95 -1.43 30.39
CA ALA A 13 34.59 -1.41 28.99
C ALA A 13 33.08 -1.12 28.89
N LEU A 14 32.73 0.15 28.77
CA LEU A 14 31.39 0.56 28.38
C LEU A 14 31.25 0.26 26.89
N MET A 15 30.92 -0.98 26.56
CA MET A 15 30.42 -1.35 25.24
C MET A 15 29.02 -0.73 25.12
N LEU A 16 28.95 0.54 24.73
CA LEU A 16 27.74 1.15 24.19
C LEU A 16 27.42 0.41 22.90
N SER A 17 26.65 -0.67 23.02
CA SER A 17 25.94 -1.25 21.90
C SER A 17 24.99 -0.17 21.39
N ILE A 18 25.40 0.53 20.33
CA ILE A 18 24.51 1.32 19.50
C ILE A 18 23.60 0.29 18.83
N ASN A 19 22.52 -0.09 19.50
CA ASN A 19 21.35 -0.55 18.78
C ASN A 19 20.95 0.67 17.95
N SER A 20 21.35 0.72 16.68
CA SER A 20 20.70 1.60 15.73
C SER A 20 19.25 1.14 15.71
N LEU A 21 18.42 1.75 16.56
CA LEU A 21 16.98 1.76 16.37
C LEU A 21 16.81 2.38 14.99
N VAL A 22 16.60 1.53 13.98
CA VAL A 22 16.18 2.01 12.69
C VAL A 22 14.85 2.68 12.95
N ALA A 23 14.81 4.01 12.78
CA ALA A 23 13.59 4.77 12.99
C ALA A 23 12.53 4.23 12.04
N GLU A 24 11.35 3.91 12.58
CA GLU A 24 10.18 3.53 11.80
C GLU A 24 9.93 4.57 10.72
N GLU A 25 9.70 4.11 9.49
CA GLU A 25 9.38 4.98 8.38
C GLU A 25 8.09 5.78 8.65
N ASP A 26 8.18 7.10 8.56
CA ASP A 26 7.00 7.96 8.65
C ASP A 26 6.03 7.68 7.50
N PHE A 27 4.77 7.42 7.84
CA PHE A 27 3.75 7.03 6.87
C PHE A 27 3.48 8.12 5.84
N LYS A 28 3.50 9.40 6.23
CA LYS A 28 3.25 10.50 5.28
C LYS A 28 4.36 10.59 4.23
N THR A 29 5.61 10.49 4.67
CA THR A 29 6.79 10.44 3.80
C THR A 29 6.77 9.22 2.89
N PHE A 30 6.37 8.06 3.42
CA PHE A 30 6.14 6.86 2.63
C PHE A 30 5.10 7.11 1.53
N LEU A 31 3.92 7.62 1.90
CA LEU A 31 2.80 7.81 0.99
C LEU A 31 3.15 8.79 -0.14
N GLN A 32 3.82 9.90 0.19
CA GLN A 32 4.29 10.86 -0.81
C GLN A 32 5.23 10.21 -1.84
N LYS A 33 6.16 9.35 -1.41
CA LYS A 33 7.05 8.63 -2.34
C LYS A 33 6.29 7.55 -3.11
N PHE A 34 5.38 6.86 -2.44
CA PHE A 34 4.54 5.82 -3.01
C PHE A 34 3.75 6.36 -4.20
N THR A 35 3.19 7.57 -4.10
CA THR A 35 2.36 8.18 -5.14
C THR A 35 3.12 9.02 -6.17
N SER A 36 4.45 9.13 -6.07
CA SER A 36 5.27 9.97 -6.96
C SER A 36 6.38 9.25 -7.71
N SER A 37 6.57 7.95 -7.46
CA SER A 37 7.56 7.12 -8.15
C SER A 37 7.03 5.71 -8.35
N ALA A 38 6.85 5.29 -9.61
CA ALA A 38 6.37 3.98 -9.97
C ALA A 38 7.30 2.86 -9.48
N SER A 39 8.62 3.03 -9.66
CA SER A 39 9.60 2.05 -9.18
C SER A 39 9.56 1.90 -7.66
N PHE A 40 9.40 3.01 -6.92
CA PHE A 40 9.21 2.96 -5.47
C PHE A 40 7.89 2.29 -5.11
N GLN A 41 6.78 2.65 -5.78
CA GLN A 41 5.47 2.05 -5.57
C GLN A 41 5.51 0.53 -5.67
N TYR A 42 6.03 0.00 -6.79
CA TYR A 42 6.20 -1.44 -6.99
C TYR A 42 7.08 -2.10 -5.93
N SER A 43 8.14 -1.42 -5.47
CA SER A 43 9.02 -1.95 -4.41
C SER A 43 8.33 -2.10 -3.05
N ARG A 44 7.22 -1.39 -2.85
CA ARG A 44 6.47 -1.33 -1.60
C ARG A 44 5.13 -2.06 -1.64
N ILE A 45 4.93 -2.91 -2.63
CA ILE A 45 3.76 -3.80 -2.69
C ILE A 45 4.23 -5.24 -2.49
N LYS A 46 3.55 -5.97 -1.59
CA LYS A 46 3.78 -7.40 -1.40
C LYS A 46 2.93 -8.19 -2.37
N PHE A 47 3.49 -8.52 -3.54
CA PHE A 47 2.83 -9.41 -4.50
C PHE A 47 3.07 -10.91 -4.22
N PRO A 48 2.11 -11.79 -4.53
CA PRO A 48 0.72 -11.44 -4.82
C PRO A 48 0.05 -10.83 -3.59
N LEU A 49 -0.95 -9.98 -3.79
CA LEU A 49 -1.71 -9.42 -2.67
C LEU A 49 -2.47 -10.52 -1.92
N LYS A 50 -2.85 -10.24 -0.67
CA LYS A 50 -3.56 -11.21 0.19
C LYS A 50 -4.90 -11.63 -0.42
N SER A 51 -5.67 -10.68 -0.93
CA SER A 51 -6.93 -10.96 -1.62
C SER A 51 -6.67 -11.21 -3.11
N PRO A 52 -7.17 -12.30 -3.68
CA PRO A 52 -7.17 -12.50 -5.13
C PRO A 52 -8.21 -11.59 -5.78
N ILE A 53 -8.11 -11.43 -7.09
CA ILE A 53 -9.22 -10.94 -7.92
C ILE A 53 -10.29 -12.03 -7.96
N ILE A 54 -11.56 -11.69 -7.75
CA ILE A 54 -12.69 -12.61 -7.80
C ILE A 54 -13.67 -12.09 -8.85
N LEU A 55 -13.90 -12.87 -9.91
CA LEU A 55 -14.86 -12.56 -10.98
C LEU A 55 -15.92 -13.65 -11.07
N LEU A 56 -17.09 -13.32 -11.60
CA LEU A 56 -18.15 -14.29 -11.85
C LEU A 56 -17.97 -14.93 -13.23
N LYS A 57 -18.27 -16.22 -13.32
CA LYS A 57 -18.45 -16.90 -14.62
C LYS A 57 -19.75 -16.44 -15.27
N ASP A 58 -19.92 -16.82 -16.53
CA ASP A 58 -21.10 -16.50 -17.34
C ASP A 58 -22.44 -16.97 -16.75
N ASP A 59 -22.41 -17.86 -15.74
CA ASP A 59 -23.60 -18.27 -14.99
C ASP A 59 -24.07 -17.24 -13.94
N GLY A 60 -23.27 -16.20 -13.67
CA GLY A 60 -23.58 -15.13 -12.72
C GLY A 60 -23.51 -15.53 -11.24
N GLU A 61 -23.12 -16.78 -10.94
CA GLU A 61 -23.12 -17.31 -9.56
C GLU A 61 -21.76 -17.91 -9.18
N THR A 62 -21.05 -18.53 -10.13
CA THR A 62 -19.79 -19.22 -9.83
C THR A 62 -18.62 -18.24 -9.84
N GLU A 63 -17.97 -18.10 -8.69
CA GLU A 63 -16.73 -17.34 -8.56
C GLU A 63 -15.54 -18.04 -9.23
N GLN A 64 -14.69 -17.26 -9.88
CA GLN A 64 -13.35 -17.64 -10.32
C GLN A 64 -12.31 -16.68 -9.75
N LYS A 65 -11.23 -17.25 -9.20
CA LYS A 65 -10.18 -16.50 -8.50
C LYS A 65 -8.92 -16.39 -9.35
N PHE A 66 -8.38 -15.18 -9.46
CA PHE A 66 -7.13 -14.89 -10.16
C PHE A 66 -6.13 -14.24 -9.20
N PRO A 67 -4.85 -14.63 -9.22
CA PRO A 67 -3.84 -13.99 -8.37
C PRO A 67 -3.69 -12.49 -8.69
N PHE A 68 -3.84 -11.64 -7.69
CA PHE A 68 -3.56 -10.21 -7.82
C PHE A 68 -2.05 -9.97 -7.82
N THR A 69 -1.48 -9.89 -9.02
CA THR A 69 -0.05 -9.91 -9.32
C THR A 69 0.43 -8.57 -9.84
N ARG A 70 1.75 -8.36 -9.97
CA ARG A 70 2.33 -7.06 -10.34
C ARG A 70 1.81 -6.52 -11.67
N ASP A 71 1.63 -7.39 -12.65
CA ASP A 71 1.06 -7.06 -13.97
C ASP A 71 -0.40 -6.59 -13.91
N LYS A 72 -1.09 -6.82 -12.79
CA LYS A 72 -2.50 -6.44 -12.57
C LYS A 72 -2.66 -5.21 -11.68
N TRP A 73 -1.56 -4.62 -11.22
CA TRP A 73 -1.60 -3.47 -10.32
C TRP A 73 -1.75 -2.16 -11.09
N PRO A 74 -2.83 -1.38 -10.88
CA PRO A 74 -2.92 -0.01 -11.36
C PRO A 74 -2.10 0.92 -10.46
N LEU A 75 -1.17 1.67 -11.05
CA LEU A 75 -0.35 2.65 -10.33
C LEU A 75 -1.24 3.76 -9.78
N LEU A 76 -1.05 4.08 -8.50
CA LEU A 76 -1.86 5.06 -7.78
C LEU A 76 -1.12 6.39 -7.65
N ASP A 77 -1.78 7.49 -7.96
CA ASP A 77 -1.24 8.83 -7.84
C ASP A 77 -1.62 9.51 -6.50
N GLU A 78 -1.18 10.76 -6.32
CA GLU A 78 -1.45 11.52 -5.09
C GLU A 78 -2.94 11.82 -4.94
N GLU A 79 -3.65 12.15 -6.02
CA GLU A 79 -5.07 12.50 -5.96
C GLU A 79 -5.93 11.29 -5.58
N THR A 80 -5.56 10.10 -6.06
CA THR A 80 -6.23 8.83 -5.73
C THR A 80 -6.20 8.54 -4.23
N LEU A 81 -5.10 8.84 -3.54
CA LEU A 81 -4.88 8.53 -2.13
C LEU A 81 -5.02 9.74 -1.18
N LYS A 82 -5.64 10.81 -1.67
CA LYS A 82 -5.89 12.03 -0.90
C LYS A 82 -7.22 11.92 -0.15
N GLU A 83 -7.22 12.22 1.15
CA GLU A 83 -8.46 12.26 1.93
C GLU A 83 -9.33 13.45 1.53
N GLY A 84 -10.63 13.24 1.38
CA GLY A 84 -11.54 14.23 0.85
C GLY A 84 -13.01 13.84 0.94
N ARG A 85 -13.86 14.84 0.73
CA ARG A 85 -15.30 14.68 0.53
C ARG A 85 -15.72 15.65 -0.57
N ILE A 86 -16.30 15.13 -1.63
CA ILE A 86 -16.77 15.90 -2.79
C ILE A 86 -18.27 15.64 -2.91
N THR A 87 -19.06 16.71 -3.03
CA THR A 87 -20.48 16.62 -3.37
C THR A 87 -20.64 17.01 -4.83
N GLU A 88 -21.13 16.10 -5.63
CA GLU A 88 -21.42 16.31 -7.06
C GLU A 88 -22.71 17.09 -7.26
N GLU A 89 -22.88 17.70 -8.43
CA GLU A 89 -24.07 18.51 -8.77
C GLU A 89 -25.36 17.69 -8.73
N GLU A 90 -25.28 16.39 -9.03
CA GLU A 90 -26.40 15.43 -8.97
C GLU A 90 -26.69 14.92 -7.55
N GLY A 91 -25.92 15.38 -6.54
CA GLY A 91 -26.11 15.06 -5.12
C GLY A 91 -25.29 13.86 -4.62
N GLY A 92 -24.61 13.13 -5.51
CA GLY A 92 -23.68 12.07 -5.14
C GLY A 92 -22.55 12.61 -4.25
N VAL A 93 -22.19 11.86 -3.20
CA VAL A 93 -21.09 12.23 -2.32
C VAL A 93 -19.97 11.22 -2.45
N TYR A 94 -18.83 11.65 -3.00
CA TYR A 94 -17.61 10.87 -3.04
C TYR A 94 -16.77 11.14 -1.78
N ILE A 95 -16.33 10.09 -1.09
CA ILE A 95 -15.53 10.17 0.12
C ILE A 95 -14.27 9.34 -0.07
N SER A 96 -13.13 9.89 0.34
CA SER A 96 -11.86 9.19 0.46
C SER A 96 -11.28 9.44 1.86
N ARG A 97 -10.92 8.40 2.60
CA ARG A 97 -10.44 8.51 3.99
C ARG A 97 -9.70 7.28 4.47
N PHE A 98 -8.90 7.43 5.52
CA PHE A 98 -8.44 6.28 6.30
C PHE A 98 -9.56 5.78 7.22
N THR A 99 -10.06 4.57 6.98
CA THR A 99 -11.02 3.88 7.85
C THR A 99 -10.33 3.17 9.01
N VAL A 100 -9.07 2.77 8.82
CA VAL A 100 -8.18 2.31 9.90
C VAL A 100 -6.92 3.18 9.89
N ASN A 101 -6.56 3.71 11.06
CA ASN A 101 -5.36 4.53 11.23
C ASN A 101 -4.60 4.15 12.53
N LYS A 102 -4.01 2.95 12.54
CA LYS A 102 -3.19 2.44 13.65
C LYS A 102 -1.70 2.67 13.37
N ALA A 103 -0.86 2.43 14.38
CA ALA A 103 0.59 2.61 14.26
C ALA A 103 1.21 1.68 13.21
N THR A 104 0.75 0.44 13.10
CA THR A 104 1.33 -0.58 12.21
C THR A 104 0.40 -1.04 11.09
N LEU A 105 -0.83 -0.52 11.04
CA LEU A 105 -1.86 -0.90 10.08
C LEU A 105 -2.69 0.32 9.72
N LYS A 106 -2.83 0.60 8.43
CA LYS A 106 -3.74 1.63 7.93
C LYS A 106 -4.55 1.08 6.76
N GLU A 107 -5.80 1.46 6.69
CA GLU A 107 -6.72 1.08 5.61
C GLU A 107 -7.32 2.35 5.06
N PHE A 108 -7.13 2.57 3.76
CA PHE A 108 -7.70 3.69 3.02
C PHE A 108 -8.84 3.18 2.17
N GLU A 109 -9.98 3.87 2.20
CA GLU A 109 -11.12 3.59 1.34
C GLU A 109 -11.52 4.85 0.57
N ALA A 110 -11.91 4.67 -0.68
CA ALA A 110 -12.54 5.69 -1.49
C ALA A 110 -13.74 5.12 -2.25
N GLY A 111 -14.79 5.93 -2.41
CA GLY A 111 -16.03 5.55 -3.08
C GLY A 111 -17.18 6.50 -2.76
N TYR A 112 -18.35 6.24 -3.33
CA TYR A 112 -19.57 6.99 -3.01
C TYR A 112 -20.13 6.58 -1.64
N ASP A 113 -20.59 7.54 -0.83
CA ASP A 113 -21.08 7.33 0.56
C ASP A 113 -22.23 6.31 0.65
N GLU A 114 -23.03 6.20 -0.41
CA GLU A 114 -24.18 5.28 -0.51
C GLU A 114 -23.88 4.02 -1.34
N SER A 115 -22.60 3.68 -1.53
CA SER A 115 -22.15 2.53 -2.32
C SER A 115 -21.03 1.78 -1.64
N GLU A 116 -20.72 0.57 -2.13
CA GLU A 116 -19.48 -0.11 -1.77
C GLU A 116 -18.27 0.74 -2.22
N PRO A 117 -17.14 0.70 -1.49
CA PRO A 117 -15.96 1.47 -1.86
C PRO A 117 -15.42 0.98 -3.20
N SER A 118 -15.08 1.92 -4.10
CA SER A 118 -14.44 1.62 -5.38
C SER A 118 -12.95 1.28 -5.25
N LEU A 119 -12.35 1.68 -4.13
CA LEU A 119 -10.96 1.44 -3.79
C LEU A 119 -10.84 1.14 -2.30
N ARG A 120 -10.09 0.10 -1.96
CA ARG A 120 -9.59 -0.13 -0.59
C ARG A 120 -8.15 -0.57 -0.62
N ILE A 121 -7.26 0.14 0.07
CA ILE A 121 -5.83 -0.20 0.18
C ILE A 121 -5.44 -0.49 1.62
N VAL A 122 -4.76 -1.62 1.84
CA VAL A 122 -4.25 -2.01 3.17
C VAL A 122 -2.74 -1.81 3.25
N PHE A 123 -2.32 -0.90 4.11
CA PHE A 123 -0.93 -0.62 4.42
C PHE A 123 -0.52 -1.27 5.73
N GLU A 124 0.55 -2.06 5.72
CA GLU A 124 1.14 -2.65 6.91
C GLU A 124 2.58 -2.19 7.08
N LEU A 125 2.95 -1.86 8.31
CA LEU A 125 4.33 -1.67 8.69
C LEU A 125 4.97 -3.04 8.94
N ILE A 126 5.89 -3.44 8.08
CA ILE A 126 6.60 -4.71 8.17
C ILE A 126 8.07 -4.44 8.45
N GLY A 127 8.48 -4.69 9.69
CA GLY A 127 9.78 -4.22 10.18
C GLY A 127 9.75 -2.71 10.38
N ASP A 128 10.65 -2.00 9.69
CA ASP A 128 10.82 -0.55 9.74
C ASP A 128 10.18 0.18 8.53
N LYS A 129 9.50 -0.55 7.64
CA LYS A 129 9.01 -0.05 6.34
C LYS A 129 7.54 -0.34 6.11
N TRP A 130 6.85 0.62 5.50
CA TRP A 130 5.48 0.45 5.05
C TRP A 130 5.40 -0.30 3.72
N TYR A 131 4.38 -1.15 3.61
CA TYR A 131 4.02 -1.86 2.40
C TYR A 131 2.51 -1.89 2.20
N VAL A 132 2.07 -1.85 0.94
CA VAL A 132 0.74 -2.33 0.56
C VAL A 132 0.75 -3.85 0.59
N THR A 133 -0.21 -4.43 1.30
CA THR A 133 -0.35 -5.89 1.42
C THR A 133 -1.67 -6.42 0.89
N ASP A 134 -2.66 -5.53 0.71
CA ASP A 134 -3.92 -5.90 0.11
C ASP A 134 -4.59 -4.72 -0.62
N CYS A 135 -5.46 -5.04 -1.58
CA CYS A 135 -6.16 -4.07 -2.41
C CYS A 135 -7.50 -4.64 -2.89
N TYR A 136 -8.53 -3.81 -2.86
CA TYR A 136 -9.70 -3.91 -3.73
C TYR A 136 -9.69 -2.70 -4.67
N ASN A 137 -10.01 -2.91 -5.94
CA ASN A 137 -10.11 -1.86 -6.94
C ASN A 137 -11.16 -2.23 -8.00
N ASP A 138 -12.04 -1.29 -8.33
CA ASP A 138 -13.14 -1.46 -9.27
C ASP A 138 -12.73 -1.83 -10.69
N TRP A 139 -11.45 -1.68 -11.07
CA TRP A 139 -10.89 -2.28 -12.28
C TRP A 139 -11.25 -3.78 -12.41
N TYR A 140 -11.41 -4.48 -11.28
CA TYR A 140 -11.75 -5.90 -11.24
C TYR A 140 -12.99 -6.19 -10.38
N ASN A 141 -14.00 -5.32 -10.45
CA ASN A 141 -15.27 -5.55 -9.79
C ASN A 141 -15.99 -6.82 -10.31
N PHE A 142 -17.05 -7.24 -9.62
CA PHE A 142 -17.80 -8.45 -9.97
C PHE A 142 -18.53 -8.39 -11.31
N ASP A 143 -18.75 -7.19 -11.85
CA ASP A 143 -19.40 -7.00 -13.15
C ASP A 143 -18.43 -7.21 -14.32
N LEU A 144 -17.11 -7.25 -14.08
CA LEU A 144 -16.12 -7.54 -15.10
C LEU A 144 -16.25 -8.99 -15.60
N PRO A 145 -16.59 -9.21 -16.89
CA PRO A 145 -16.62 -10.55 -17.45
C PRO A 145 -15.22 -11.17 -17.46
N ILE A 146 -15.11 -12.45 -17.13
CA ILE A 146 -13.81 -13.16 -17.12
C ILE A 146 -13.08 -13.05 -18.48
N GLY A 147 -13.83 -13.06 -19.59
CA GLY A 147 -13.26 -12.92 -20.93
C GLY A 147 -12.62 -11.56 -21.21
N GLU A 148 -12.93 -10.53 -20.42
CA GLU A 148 -12.40 -9.17 -20.56
C GLU A 148 -11.20 -8.91 -19.64
N LEU A 149 -10.90 -9.81 -18.70
CA LEU A 149 -9.81 -9.62 -17.73
C LEU A 149 -8.46 -9.32 -18.41
N GLU A 150 -8.11 -10.02 -19.48
CA GLU A 150 -6.84 -9.78 -20.19
C GLU A 150 -6.79 -8.38 -20.85
N GLU A 151 -7.92 -7.91 -21.37
CA GLU A 151 -8.04 -6.58 -21.96
C GLU A 151 -7.97 -5.49 -20.90
N THR A 152 -8.67 -5.67 -19.76
CA THR A 152 -8.58 -4.79 -18.60
C THR A 152 -7.14 -4.66 -18.11
N VAL A 153 -6.43 -5.79 -17.97
CA VAL A 153 -5.01 -5.80 -17.58
C VAL A 153 -4.15 -5.05 -18.61
N ARG A 154 -4.41 -5.20 -19.91
CA ARG A 154 -3.69 -4.45 -20.95
C ARG A 154 -3.91 -2.94 -20.81
N THR A 155 -5.14 -2.49 -20.59
CA THR A 155 -5.46 -1.07 -20.38
C THR A 155 -4.73 -0.51 -19.17
N ILE A 156 -4.73 -1.23 -18.04
CA ILE A 156 -3.97 -0.85 -16.85
C ILE A 156 -2.47 -0.73 -17.15
N GLN A 157 -1.92 -1.66 -17.93
CA GLN A 157 -0.51 -1.60 -18.32
C GLN A 157 -0.20 -0.45 -19.29
N GLU A 158 -1.18 0.07 -20.03
CA GLU A 158 -1.05 1.27 -20.86
C GLU A 158 -1.08 2.53 -20.00
N GLU A 159 -2.01 2.63 -19.06
CA GLU A 159 -2.07 3.74 -18.10
C GLU A 159 -0.83 3.79 -17.21
N ASN A 160 -0.34 2.64 -16.75
CA ASN A 160 0.89 2.54 -15.97
C ASN A 160 2.10 3.06 -16.73
N ARG A 161 2.21 2.78 -18.04
CA ARG A 161 3.30 3.30 -18.87
C ARG A 161 3.27 4.82 -18.94
N ALA A 162 2.09 5.42 -19.10
CA ALA A 162 1.93 6.87 -19.08
C ALA A 162 2.31 7.47 -17.71
N PHE A 163 1.94 6.80 -16.62
CA PHE A 163 2.34 7.22 -15.27
C PHE A 163 3.86 7.12 -15.06
N GLU A 164 4.48 6.01 -15.45
CA GLU A 164 5.94 5.77 -15.34
C GLU A 164 6.77 6.82 -16.08
N GLU A 165 6.30 7.33 -17.22
CA GLU A 165 6.97 8.41 -17.96
C GLU A 165 7.01 9.73 -17.18
N LEU A 166 5.99 10.01 -16.36
CA LEU A 166 5.88 11.21 -15.54
C LEU A 166 6.48 11.01 -14.13
N HIS A 167 6.51 9.76 -13.65
CA HIS A 167 6.82 9.37 -12.27
C HIS A 167 7.71 8.11 -12.23
N PRO A 168 8.99 8.19 -12.64
CA PRO A 168 9.88 7.02 -12.70
C PRO A 168 10.19 6.38 -11.32
#